data_AF-A0A357QS85-F1
#
_entry.id   AF-A0A357QS85-F1
#
_cell.length_a   1.000
_cell.length_b   1.000
_cell.length_c   1.000
_cell.angle_alpha   90.00
_cell.angle_beta   90.00
_cell.angle_gamma   90.00
#
_symmetry.space_group_name_H-M   'P 1'
#
loop_
_entity.id
_entity.type
_entity.pdbx_description
1 polymer ?
#
loop_
_entity_poly.entity_id
_entity_poly.type
_entity_poly.pdbx_seq_one_letter_code
_entity_poly.pdbx_strand_id
1 'polypeptide(L)'
;MEKSPIDELFNDLYGYYPNKAGQAYEMLVSAAFKLLLDTDIEYDQRMRGEYSNTVYQLDGLIKDSDEQNMIEAKDYTIDDRKVGRGDLQKLQGALSDLPINSGIFASATGFTKPASKYADSSDKNPMNKNIDLFDIRPSTVEDEKGRIKKIVINMSMHIANYENGKYQPIWTKNGKAQLITDGYENKQVEMRLEHFFDKEGNIVLTLHDLTSKYAPGTTWEEGYVAKGCWIINAYMKIEEKFYEMKGLYYEISDLIGKQEIVIEGGGKPCIYIKSHTGEINKLITDKDLKKVKFNNGKII
;
A
#
# COMPACT_ATOMS: atom_id res chain seq x y z
N MET A 1 4.67 16.60 37.80
CA MET A 1 5.71 15.89 37.03
C MET A 1 5.77 16.60 35.70
N GLU A 2 6.94 17.13 35.33
CA GLU A 2 7.13 17.78 34.03
C GLU A 2 6.85 16.75 32.93
N LYS A 3 6.07 17.14 31.92
CA LYS A 3 5.70 16.27 30.79
C LYS A 3 6.77 16.40 29.72
N SER A 4 7.32 15.28 29.28
CA SER A 4 8.29 15.29 28.19
C SER A 4 7.60 15.49 26.83
N PRO A 5 8.33 15.92 25.78
CA PRO A 5 7.81 15.87 24.41
C PRO A 5 7.25 14.50 23.99
N ILE A 6 7.75 13.42 24.57
CA ILE A 6 7.22 12.07 24.34
C ILE A 6 5.87 11.86 25.02
N ASP A 7 5.70 12.33 26.26
CA ASP A 7 4.42 12.27 26.97
C ASP A 7 3.33 13.02 26.20
N GLU A 8 3.64 14.20 25.68
CA GLU A 8 2.71 15.01 24.87
C GLU A 8 2.33 14.27 23.57
N LEU A 9 3.33 13.73 22.85
CA LEU A 9 3.08 12.93 21.65
C LEU A 9 2.19 11.71 21.94
N PHE A 10 2.44 11.02 23.05
CA PHE A 10 1.61 9.89 23.46
C PHE A 10 0.16 10.32 23.72
N ASN A 11 -0.03 11.40 24.47
CA ASN A 11 -1.36 11.93 24.77
C ASN A 11 -2.10 12.38 23.51
N ASP A 12 -1.42 12.99 22.54
CA ASP A 12 -2.00 13.36 21.24
C ASP A 12 -2.49 12.14 20.44
N LEU A 13 -1.80 10.99 20.57
CA LEU A 13 -2.13 9.76 19.85
C LEU A 13 -3.23 8.95 20.53
N TYR A 14 -3.20 8.86 21.86
CA TYR A 14 -4.01 7.92 22.63
C TYR A 14 -5.01 8.57 23.59
N GLY A 15 -4.93 9.89 23.81
CA GLY A 15 -5.89 10.68 24.58
C GLY A 15 -5.75 10.59 26.10
N TYR A 16 -4.63 10.09 26.61
CA TYR A 16 -4.33 10.05 28.04
C TYR A 16 -2.83 10.08 28.32
N TYR A 17 -2.47 10.35 29.57
CA TYR A 17 -1.10 10.18 30.08
C TYR A 17 -0.98 8.91 30.93
N PRO A 18 0.06 8.10 30.74
CA PRO A 18 0.38 7.02 31.68
C PRO A 18 0.72 7.56 33.08
N ASN A 19 0.57 6.68 34.09
CA ASN A 19 0.71 7.08 35.50
C ASN A 19 2.17 7.14 35.97
N LYS A 20 3.08 6.41 35.32
CA LYS A 20 4.51 6.34 35.65
C LYS A 20 5.32 7.19 34.68
N ALA A 21 6.37 7.86 35.19
CA ALA A 21 7.36 8.52 34.34
C ALA A 21 8.03 7.51 33.40
N GLY A 22 8.28 7.88 32.15
CA GLY A 22 8.92 7.02 31.16
C GLY A 22 7.98 6.03 30.46
N GLN A 23 6.85 5.68 31.08
CA GLN A 23 5.94 4.67 30.55
C GLN A 23 5.33 5.04 29.18
N ALA A 24 5.09 6.33 28.91
CA ALA A 24 4.65 6.78 27.59
C ALA A 24 5.66 6.38 26.49
N TYR A 25 6.96 6.51 26.79
CA TYR A 25 8.01 6.13 25.87
C TYR A 25 8.13 4.62 25.70
N GLU A 26 8.08 3.86 26.80
CA GLU A 26 8.09 2.39 26.78
C GLU A 26 6.96 1.84 25.89
N MET A 27 5.76 2.42 26.00
CA MET A 27 4.59 2.05 25.20
C MET A 27 4.75 2.43 23.72
N LEU A 28 5.30 3.62 23.41
CA LEU A 28 5.57 4.03 22.02
C LEU A 28 6.64 3.17 21.34
N VAL A 29 7.72 2.86 22.06
CA VAL A 29 8.79 1.98 21.57
C VAL A 29 8.23 0.59 21.28
N SER A 30 7.46 0.04 22.21
CA SER A 30 6.85 -1.28 22.04
C SER A 30 5.84 -1.28 20.88
N ALA A 31 5.04 -0.23 20.71
CA ALA A 31 4.15 -0.06 19.56
C ALA A 31 4.92 0.05 18.24
N ALA A 32 6.05 0.78 18.22
CA ALA A 32 6.90 0.91 17.05
C ALA A 32 7.46 -0.46 16.61
N PHE A 33 7.93 -1.27 17.56
CA PHE A 33 8.37 -2.63 17.26
C PHE A 33 7.24 -3.54 16.81
N LYS A 34 6.02 -3.41 17.38
CA LYS A 34 4.85 -4.21 16.95
C LYS A 34 4.55 -3.96 15.48
N LEU A 35 4.54 -2.69 15.08
CA LEU A 35 4.31 -2.28 13.70
C LEU A 35 5.46 -2.65 12.75
N LEU A 36 6.68 -2.75 13.28
CA LEU A 36 7.86 -3.09 12.48
C LEU A 36 7.96 -4.59 12.20
N LEU A 37 7.72 -5.42 13.23
CA LEU A 37 8.01 -6.85 13.23
C LEU A 37 6.77 -7.73 13.10
N ASP A 38 5.58 -7.17 13.35
CA ASP A 38 4.30 -7.91 13.36
C ASP A 38 4.28 -9.12 14.30
N THR A 39 5.04 -9.05 15.40
CA THR A 39 5.17 -10.13 16.41
C THR A 39 4.53 -9.74 17.74
N ASP A 40 4.44 -10.67 18.69
CA ASP A 40 3.89 -10.40 20.01
C ASP A 40 4.88 -9.61 20.87
N ILE A 41 4.40 -8.48 21.38
CA ILE A 41 5.18 -7.58 22.24
C ILE A 41 4.40 -7.31 23.52
N GLU A 42 5.10 -7.51 24.63
CA GLU A 42 4.63 -7.19 25.97
C GLU A 42 5.42 -6.00 26.50
N TYR A 43 4.81 -5.19 27.37
CA TYR A 43 5.41 -4.02 28.02
C TYR A 43 5.13 -4.05 29.53
N ASP A 44 5.95 -3.37 30.33
CA ASP A 44 5.87 -3.34 31.82
C ASP A 44 5.81 -4.76 32.44
N GLN A 45 6.62 -5.68 31.91
CA GLN A 45 6.68 -7.07 32.38
C GLN A 45 7.64 -7.22 33.56
N ARG A 46 7.49 -8.29 34.33
CA ARG A 46 8.43 -8.64 35.41
C ARG A 46 8.96 -10.05 35.21
N MET A 47 10.27 -10.19 35.30
CA MET A 47 10.95 -11.47 35.17
C MET A 47 11.94 -11.66 36.31
N ARG A 48 12.04 -12.89 36.83
CA ARG A 48 12.98 -13.24 37.90
C ARG A 48 14.28 -13.71 37.28
N GLY A 49 15.39 -13.20 37.78
CA GLY A 49 16.73 -13.66 37.41
C GLY A 49 16.99 -15.10 37.83
N GLU A 50 17.70 -15.84 36.98
CA GLU A 50 18.02 -17.25 37.16
C GLU A 50 18.97 -17.47 38.34
N TYR A 51 19.93 -16.57 38.55
CA TYR A 51 20.99 -16.76 39.55
C TYR A 51 20.77 -15.87 40.78
N SER A 52 20.36 -14.61 40.60
CA SER A 52 20.28 -13.65 41.70
C SER A 52 18.96 -13.67 42.48
N ASN A 53 17.91 -14.31 41.97
CA ASN A 53 16.52 -14.19 42.44
C ASN A 53 15.94 -12.76 42.41
N THR A 54 16.64 -11.80 41.80
CA THR A 54 16.17 -10.42 41.64
C THR A 54 14.99 -10.40 40.67
N VAL A 55 13.97 -9.58 40.97
CA VAL A 55 12.85 -9.34 40.04
C VAL A 55 13.17 -8.10 39.21
N TYR A 56 13.41 -8.29 37.93
CA TYR A 56 13.66 -7.23 36.95
C TYR A 56 12.33 -6.77 36.36
N GLN A 57 12.15 -5.46 36.26
CA GLN A 57 11.10 -4.87 35.43
C GLN A 57 11.66 -4.70 34.01
N LEU A 58 10.91 -5.13 33.03
CA LEU A 58 11.23 -5.06 31.61
C LEU A 58 10.35 -3.98 30.98
N ASP A 59 10.95 -3.00 30.33
CA ASP A 59 10.21 -1.94 29.63
C ASP A 59 9.41 -2.55 28.47
N GLY A 60 10.02 -3.48 27.74
CA GLY A 60 9.34 -4.33 26.76
C GLY A 60 9.99 -5.70 26.59
N LEU A 61 9.25 -6.63 26.00
CA LEU A 61 9.69 -7.98 25.70
C LEU A 61 9.09 -8.41 24.35
N ILE A 62 9.97 -8.67 23.39
CA ILE A 62 9.61 -9.26 22.11
C ILE A 62 9.70 -10.78 22.27
N LYS A 63 8.62 -11.49 21.94
CA LYS A 63 8.58 -12.96 21.95
C LYS A 63 8.41 -13.46 20.52
N ASP A 64 9.48 -13.97 19.94
CA ASP A 64 9.44 -14.59 18.61
C ASP A 64 9.81 -16.07 18.71
N SER A 65 8.78 -16.93 18.69
CA SER A 65 8.92 -18.38 18.86
C SER A 65 9.78 -18.76 20.08
N ASP A 66 11.05 -19.10 19.87
CA ASP A 66 12.02 -19.52 20.88
C ASP A 66 13.01 -18.43 21.29
N GLU A 67 12.95 -17.24 20.66
CA GLU A 67 13.81 -16.09 20.99
C GLU A 67 13.05 -15.01 21.75
N GLN A 68 13.64 -14.58 22.85
CA GLN A 68 13.16 -13.45 23.65
C GLN A 68 14.17 -12.32 23.62
N ASN A 69 13.72 -11.13 23.26
CA ASN A 69 14.54 -9.93 23.23
C ASN A 69 13.98 -8.89 24.21
N MET A 70 14.81 -8.50 25.18
CA MET A 70 14.45 -7.47 26.16
C MET A 70 14.57 -6.09 25.52
N ILE A 71 13.55 -5.27 25.64
CA ILE A 71 13.61 -3.85 25.28
C ILE A 71 13.86 -3.04 26.56
N GLU A 72 14.84 -2.15 26.50
CA GLU A 72 15.07 -1.07 27.46
C GLU A 72 14.84 0.26 26.74
N ALA A 73 13.99 1.12 27.29
CA ALA A 73 13.64 2.40 26.70
C ALA A 73 14.09 3.55 27.62
N LYS A 74 14.77 4.55 27.04
CA LYS A 74 15.17 5.77 27.76
C LYS A 74 14.73 7.05 27.06
N ASP A 75 13.89 7.79 27.78
CA ASP A 75 13.48 9.14 27.44
C ASP A 75 14.29 10.14 28.27
N TYR A 76 15.20 10.83 27.59
CA TYR A 76 16.00 11.95 28.13
C TYR A 76 15.70 13.25 27.36
N THR A 77 14.48 13.38 26.82
CA THR A 77 14.10 14.57 26.03
C THR A 77 13.89 15.82 26.87
N ILE A 78 13.65 15.70 28.18
CA ILE A 78 13.53 16.84 29.11
C ILE A 78 14.90 17.52 29.28
N ASP A 79 15.98 16.76 29.42
CA ASP A 79 17.34 17.27 29.64
C ASP A 79 18.21 17.27 28.37
N ASP A 80 17.64 16.93 27.21
CA ASP A 80 18.30 16.75 25.91
C ASP A 80 19.61 15.94 25.99
N ARG A 81 19.64 14.97 26.92
CA ARG A 81 20.85 14.21 27.22
C ARG A 81 20.84 12.90 26.46
N LYS A 82 22.00 12.51 25.94
CA LYS A 82 22.18 11.21 25.27
C LYS A 82 22.33 10.07 26.27
N VAL A 83 21.94 8.87 25.85
CA VAL A 83 22.15 7.63 26.61
C VAL A 83 23.64 7.33 26.75
N GLY A 84 24.05 7.07 27.99
CA GLY A 84 25.43 6.84 28.38
C GLY A 84 25.80 5.36 28.41
N ARG A 85 27.11 5.05 28.41
CA ARG A 85 27.60 3.67 28.57
C ARG A 85 27.07 2.98 29.84
N GLY A 86 26.92 3.73 30.92
CA GLY A 86 26.43 3.20 32.19
C GLY A 86 25.00 2.65 32.10
N ASP A 87 24.17 3.21 31.23
CA ASP A 87 22.81 2.71 30.99
C ASP A 87 22.85 1.33 30.31
N LEU A 88 23.66 1.17 29.27
CA LEU A 88 23.85 -0.12 28.58
C LEU A 88 24.48 -1.18 29.49
N GLN A 89 25.40 -0.79 30.38
CA GLN A 89 26.01 -1.72 31.35
C GLN A 89 24.98 -2.28 32.34
N LYS A 90 23.97 -1.47 32.73
CA LYS A 90 22.86 -1.95 33.56
C LYS A 90 22.02 -2.98 32.81
N LEU A 91 21.69 -2.71 31.54
CA LEU A 91 21.00 -3.67 30.68
C LEU A 91 21.79 -4.97 30.56
N GLN A 92 23.10 -4.90 30.28
CA GLN A 92 23.95 -6.09 30.19
C GLN A 92 23.93 -6.92 31.48
N GLY A 93 23.94 -6.25 32.65
CA GLY A 93 23.82 -6.91 33.95
C GLY A 93 22.51 -7.70 34.09
N ALA A 94 21.38 -7.09 33.71
CA ALA A 94 20.09 -7.79 33.69
C ALA A 94 20.07 -8.96 32.69
N LEU A 95 20.54 -8.73 31.46
CA LEU A 95 20.64 -9.75 30.41
C LEU A 95 21.46 -10.96 30.85
N SER A 96 22.54 -10.76 31.62
CA SER A 96 23.37 -11.86 32.12
C SER A 96 22.69 -12.75 33.16
N ASP A 97 21.65 -12.25 33.83
CA ASP A 97 20.91 -12.98 34.87
C ASP A 97 19.54 -13.47 34.38
N LEU A 98 19.04 -13.01 33.23
CA LEU A 98 17.72 -13.38 32.69
C LEU A 98 17.84 -14.41 31.55
N PRO A 99 16.83 -15.31 31.38
CA PRO A 99 16.76 -16.27 30.27
C PRO A 99 16.34 -15.62 28.93
N ILE A 100 17.00 -14.53 28.56
CA ILE A 100 16.71 -13.70 27.37
C ILE A 100 17.87 -13.80 26.38
N ASN A 101 17.62 -13.82 25.08
CA ASN A 101 18.65 -14.04 24.06
C ASN A 101 19.51 -12.80 23.82
N SER A 102 18.86 -11.64 23.68
CA SER A 102 19.54 -10.36 23.42
C SER A 102 18.78 -9.16 24.01
N GLY A 103 19.44 -8.01 23.99
CA GLY A 103 18.86 -6.73 24.38
C GLY A 103 18.66 -5.79 23.20
N ILE A 104 17.64 -4.97 23.30
CA ILE A 104 17.36 -3.82 22.44
C ILE A 104 17.35 -2.59 23.33
N PHE A 105 18.15 -1.59 23.00
CA PHE A 105 18.18 -0.31 23.70
C PHE A 105 17.60 0.77 22.80
N ALA A 106 16.46 1.32 23.19
CA ALA A 106 15.77 2.41 22.49
C ALA A 106 16.03 3.75 23.18
N SER A 107 16.42 4.77 22.40
CA SER A 107 16.68 6.13 22.88
C SER A 107 15.92 7.17 22.08
N ALA A 108 15.31 8.13 22.79
CA ALA A 108 14.64 9.28 22.18
C ALA A 108 15.62 10.40 21.78
N THR A 109 16.83 10.39 22.33
CA THR A 109 17.86 11.43 22.14
C THR A 109 19.16 10.89 21.53
N GLY A 110 19.17 9.59 21.23
CA GLY A 110 20.31 8.85 20.72
C GLY A 110 21.38 8.54 21.78
N PHE A 111 22.56 8.18 21.31
CA PHE A 111 23.61 7.54 22.12
C PHE A 111 24.91 8.35 22.13
N THR A 112 25.62 8.29 23.24
CA THR A 112 27.00 8.76 23.32
C THR A 112 27.95 7.80 22.59
N LYS A 113 29.08 8.31 22.07
CA LYS A 113 30.09 7.46 21.40
C LYS A 113 30.58 6.28 22.26
N PRO A 114 30.80 6.43 23.60
CA PRO A 114 31.12 5.29 24.45
C PRO A 114 30.00 4.26 24.59
N ALA A 115 28.72 4.67 24.52
CA ALA A 115 27.59 3.75 24.54
C ALA A 115 27.55 2.94 23.23
N SER A 116 27.62 3.59 22.07
CA SER A 116 27.66 2.90 20.77
C SER A 116 28.80 1.89 20.69
N LYS A 117 30.02 2.28 21.09
CA LYS A 117 31.17 1.36 21.13
C LYS A 117 30.96 0.16 22.06
N TYR A 118 30.23 0.35 23.16
CA TYR A 118 29.96 -0.73 24.11
C TYR A 118 28.97 -1.73 23.50
N ALA A 119 27.88 -1.25 22.88
CA ALA A 119 26.96 -2.09 22.11
C ALA A 119 27.66 -2.86 21.00
N ASP A 120 28.46 -2.18 20.16
CA ASP A 120 29.24 -2.83 19.08
C ASP A 120 30.22 -3.90 19.60
N SER A 121 30.64 -3.80 20.87
CA SER A 121 31.52 -4.79 21.50
C SER A 121 30.76 -5.97 22.11
N SER A 122 29.48 -5.80 22.43
CA SER A 122 28.63 -6.86 22.98
C SER A 122 28.35 -7.96 21.96
N ASP A 123 28.21 -7.59 20.68
CA ASP A 123 28.08 -8.52 19.54
C ASP A 123 29.33 -9.40 19.33
N LYS A 124 30.51 -8.90 19.69
CA LYS A 124 31.79 -9.58 19.45
C LYS A 124 32.29 -10.40 20.62
N ASN A 125 31.86 -10.08 21.84
CA ASN A 125 32.34 -10.73 23.05
C ASN A 125 31.43 -11.91 23.39
N PRO A 126 31.91 -13.16 23.33
CA PRO A 126 31.09 -14.35 23.58
C PRO A 126 30.55 -14.44 25.03
N MET A 127 31.10 -13.64 25.95
CA MET A 127 30.61 -13.56 27.34
C MET A 127 29.46 -12.57 27.52
N ASN A 128 29.15 -11.76 26.51
CA ASN A 128 28.07 -10.79 26.54
C ASN A 128 26.93 -11.25 25.63
N LYS A 129 25.70 -10.92 26.02
CA LYS A 129 24.56 -10.95 25.12
C LYS A 129 24.55 -9.69 24.27
N ASN A 130 24.20 -9.81 22.99
CA ASN A 130 24.15 -8.68 22.06
C ASN A 130 23.18 -7.59 22.55
N ILE A 131 23.51 -6.33 22.28
CA ILE A 131 22.67 -5.16 22.54
C ILE A 131 22.53 -4.35 21.25
N ASP A 132 21.35 -4.37 20.64
CA ASP A 132 21.04 -3.57 19.46
C ASP A 132 20.57 -2.17 19.86
N LEU A 133 21.07 -1.15 19.16
CA LEU A 133 20.73 0.24 19.45
C LEU A 133 19.73 0.80 18.44
N PHE A 134 18.69 1.45 18.95
CA PHE A 134 17.66 2.10 18.17
C PHE A 134 17.44 3.55 18.59
N ASP A 135 17.50 4.45 17.61
CA ASP A 135 16.98 5.80 17.76
C ASP A 135 15.47 5.74 17.46
N ILE A 136 14.65 5.86 18.50
CA ILE A 136 13.18 5.91 18.39
C ILE A 136 12.73 7.23 18.99
N ARG A 137 12.36 8.18 18.15
CA ARG A 137 12.08 9.57 18.57
C ARG A 137 10.97 10.19 17.74
N PRO A 138 10.41 11.34 18.15
CA PRO A 138 9.52 12.11 17.30
C PRO A 138 10.18 12.40 15.95
N SER A 139 9.41 12.24 14.87
CA SER A 139 9.88 12.54 13.52
C SER A 139 9.98 14.03 13.28
N THR A 140 10.93 14.41 12.43
CA THR A 140 11.17 15.79 12.00
C THR A 140 11.01 15.90 10.49
N VAL A 141 10.90 17.13 9.98
CA VAL A 141 10.80 17.40 8.53
C VAL A 141 12.03 16.87 7.78
N GLU A 142 13.22 16.89 8.40
CA GLU A 142 14.43 16.34 7.78
C GLU A 142 14.37 14.81 7.62
N ASP A 143 13.67 14.09 8.50
CA ASP A 143 13.51 12.64 8.39
C ASP A 143 12.66 12.23 7.18
N GLU A 144 11.83 13.15 6.68
CA GLU A 144 11.00 12.96 5.49
C GLU A 144 11.75 13.21 4.18
N LYS A 145 12.94 13.82 4.24
CA LYS A 145 13.72 14.18 3.06
C LYS A 145 14.16 12.94 2.30
N GLY A 146 13.94 12.95 0.99
CA GLY A 146 14.28 11.82 0.11
C GLY A 146 13.33 10.62 0.20
N ARG A 147 12.22 10.71 0.96
CA ARG A 147 11.20 9.67 1.01
C ARG A 147 10.07 9.95 0.01
N ILE A 148 9.51 8.88 -0.55
CA ILE A 148 8.33 8.96 -1.41
C ILE A 148 7.11 9.31 -0.54
N LYS A 149 6.48 10.45 -0.81
CA LYS A 149 5.25 10.88 -0.13
C LYS A 149 3.98 10.54 -0.92
N LYS A 150 4.07 10.73 -2.24
CA LYS A 150 2.95 10.66 -3.18
C LYS A 150 3.45 10.10 -4.51
N ILE A 151 2.71 9.15 -5.06
CA ILE A 151 2.88 8.68 -6.43
C ILE A 151 1.62 9.11 -7.20
N VAL A 152 1.81 9.85 -8.29
CA VAL A 152 0.73 10.25 -9.20
C VAL A 152 0.92 9.50 -10.50
N ILE A 153 -0.06 8.69 -10.86
CA ILE A 153 -0.10 7.92 -12.11
C ILE A 153 -1.15 8.56 -13.01
N ASN A 154 -0.68 9.11 -14.13
CA ASN A 154 -1.56 9.65 -15.16
C ASN A 154 -1.81 8.58 -16.22
N MET A 155 -3.08 8.24 -16.42
CA MET A 155 -3.52 7.26 -17.41
C MET A 155 -4.23 7.96 -18.57
N SER A 156 -3.89 7.54 -19.79
CA SER A 156 -4.62 7.89 -21.01
C SER A 156 -5.21 6.61 -21.60
N MET A 157 -6.52 6.59 -21.74
CA MET A 157 -7.27 5.46 -22.27
C MET A 157 -7.92 5.87 -23.59
N HIS A 158 -7.72 5.06 -24.62
CA HIS A 158 -8.36 5.23 -25.92
C HIS A 158 -9.62 4.36 -25.93
N ILE A 159 -10.77 4.99 -26.16
CA ILE A 159 -12.08 4.34 -26.11
C ILE A 159 -12.77 4.60 -27.44
N ALA A 160 -13.16 3.54 -28.15
CA ALA A 160 -13.84 3.68 -29.44
C ALA A 160 -15.14 4.52 -29.31
N ASN A 161 -15.26 5.56 -30.13
CA ASN A 161 -16.45 6.41 -30.19
C ASN A 161 -17.51 5.83 -31.12
N TYR A 162 -18.16 4.74 -30.68
CA TYR A 162 -19.18 4.07 -31.50
C TYR A 162 -20.35 4.98 -31.89
N GLU A 163 -20.67 5.99 -31.07
CA GLU A 163 -21.74 6.97 -31.30
C GLU A 163 -21.49 7.81 -32.55
N ASN A 164 -20.25 8.24 -32.78
CA ASN A 164 -19.86 9.00 -33.98
C ASN A 164 -19.23 8.12 -35.08
N GLY A 165 -19.37 6.80 -34.96
CA GLY A 165 -18.86 5.84 -35.94
C GLY A 165 -19.63 5.92 -37.26
N LYS A 166 -18.92 5.76 -38.38
CA LYS A 166 -19.52 5.58 -39.70
C LYS A 166 -19.54 4.10 -40.04
N TYR A 167 -20.68 3.60 -40.52
CA TYR A 167 -20.86 2.20 -40.86
C TYR A 167 -21.44 2.06 -42.26
N GLN A 168 -20.97 1.05 -43.00
CA GLN A 168 -21.46 0.77 -44.35
C GLN A 168 -21.64 -0.74 -44.56
N PRO A 169 -22.89 -1.22 -44.77
CA PRO A 169 -23.12 -2.61 -45.10
C PRO A 169 -22.48 -2.99 -46.45
N ILE A 170 -21.84 -4.15 -46.48
CA ILE A 170 -21.29 -4.74 -47.70
C ILE A 170 -22.27 -5.81 -48.17
N TRP A 171 -23.12 -5.46 -49.13
CA TRP A 171 -24.14 -6.36 -49.68
C TRP A 171 -23.54 -7.47 -50.55
N THR A 172 -24.18 -8.64 -50.58
CA THR A 172 -23.92 -9.62 -51.65
C THR A 172 -24.53 -9.13 -52.96
N LYS A 173 -24.18 -9.76 -54.09
CA LYS A 173 -24.83 -9.47 -55.38
C LYS A 173 -26.34 -9.69 -55.30
N ASN A 174 -26.77 -10.76 -54.61
CA ASN A 174 -28.18 -11.11 -54.44
C ASN A 174 -28.89 -10.12 -53.53
N GLY A 175 -28.32 -9.81 -52.35
CA GLY A 175 -28.88 -8.82 -51.44
C GLY A 175 -29.05 -7.44 -52.09
N LYS A 176 -28.05 -6.99 -52.86
CA LYS A 176 -28.13 -5.73 -53.61
C LYS A 176 -29.21 -5.75 -54.69
N ALA A 177 -29.31 -6.84 -55.47
CA ALA A 177 -30.33 -6.97 -56.50
C ALA A 177 -31.75 -6.99 -55.90
N GLN A 178 -31.91 -7.64 -54.74
CA GLN A 178 -33.19 -7.69 -54.02
C GLN A 178 -33.58 -6.30 -53.49
N LEU A 179 -32.64 -5.54 -52.92
CA LEU A 179 -32.88 -4.14 -52.51
C LEU A 179 -33.37 -3.26 -53.68
N ILE A 180 -32.75 -3.39 -54.86
CA ILE A 180 -33.17 -2.64 -56.06
C ILE A 180 -34.56 -3.07 -56.50
N THR A 181 -34.83 -4.39 -56.55
CA THR A 181 -36.14 -4.94 -56.93
C THR A 181 -37.25 -4.49 -55.99
N ASP A 182 -36.95 -4.41 -54.69
CA ASP A 182 -37.88 -3.92 -53.66
C ASP A 182 -37.98 -2.38 -53.65
N GLY A 183 -37.29 -1.70 -54.57
CA GLY A 183 -37.44 -0.27 -54.82
C GLY A 183 -36.71 0.62 -53.83
N TYR A 184 -35.64 0.13 -53.19
CA TYR A 184 -34.80 0.93 -52.29
C TYR A 184 -33.68 1.71 -53.01
N GLU A 185 -33.57 1.59 -54.33
CA GLU A 185 -32.60 2.35 -55.11
C GLU A 185 -32.82 3.87 -54.94
N ASN A 186 -31.76 4.59 -54.56
CA ASN A 186 -31.76 6.03 -54.26
C ASN A 186 -32.74 6.49 -53.17
N LYS A 187 -33.25 5.58 -52.33
CA LYS A 187 -34.09 5.93 -51.18
C LYS A 187 -33.27 6.00 -49.91
N GLN A 188 -33.63 6.95 -49.05
CA GLN A 188 -33.19 6.96 -47.66
C GLN A 188 -34.11 6.06 -46.84
N VAL A 189 -33.51 5.14 -46.07
CA VAL A 189 -34.20 4.26 -45.14
C VAL A 189 -33.61 4.51 -43.76
N GLU A 190 -34.48 4.79 -42.79
CA GLU A 190 -34.08 4.90 -41.39
C GLU A 190 -34.39 3.58 -40.69
N MET A 191 -33.39 3.01 -40.01
CA MET A 191 -33.55 1.77 -39.27
C MET A 191 -32.61 1.72 -38.07
N ARG A 192 -32.99 0.95 -37.06
CA ARG A 192 -32.14 0.62 -35.93
C ARG A 192 -31.49 -0.74 -36.17
N LEU A 193 -30.17 -0.75 -36.33
CA LEU A 193 -29.41 -1.99 -36.49
C LEU A 193 -28.95 -2.51 -35.12
N GLU A 194 -29.52 -3.63 -34.69
CA GLU A 194 -29.11 -4.32 -33.45
C GLU A 194 -28.74 -5.78 -33.68
N HIS A 195 -29.37 -6.40 -34.68
CA HIS A 195 -29.32 -7.83 -34.92
C HIS A 195 -28.97 -8.12 -36.38
N PHE A 196 -28.21 -9.20 -36.56
CA PHE A 196 -27.96 -9.85 -37.84
C PHE A 196 -28.62 -11.22 -37.82
N PHE A 197 -29.17 -11.62 -38.95
CA PHE A 197 -30.03 -12.80 -39.05
C PHE A 197 -29.48 -13.86 -40.00
N ASP A 198 -29.93 -15.10 -39.87
CA ASP A 198 -29.83 -16.10 -40.94
C ASP A 198 -30.95 -15.91 -41.98
N LYS A 199 -31.03 -16.83 -42.96
CA LYS A 199 -32.04 -16.77 -44.03
C LYS A 199 -33.44 -17.14 -43.53
N GLU A 200 -33.55 -17.84 -42.40
CA GLU A 200 -34.80 -18.20 -41.74
C GLU A 200 -35.32 -17.08 -40.81
N GLY A 201 -34.50 -16.06 -40.56
CA GLY A 201 -34.83 -14.93 -39.69
C GLY A 201 -34.46 -15.14 -38.21
N ASN A 202 -33.65 -16.15 -37.87
CA ASN A 202 -33.10 -16.31 -36.53
C ASN A 202 -31.90 -15.37 -36.35
N ILE A 203 -31.72 -14.84 -35.13
CA ILE A 203 -30.58 -13.98 -34.80
C ILE A 203 -29.31 -14.82 -34.76
N VAL A 204 -28.30 -14.46 -35.55
CA VAL A 204 -26.98 -15.11 -35.57
C VAL A 204 -25.91 -14.29 -34.85
N LEU A 205 -26.08 -12.97 -34.80
CA LEU A 205 -25.12 -12.06 -34.16
C LEU A 205 -25.80 -10.75 -33.77
N THR A 206 -25.30 -10.09 -32.73
CA THR A 206 -25.75 -8.74 -32.35
C THR A 206 -24.65 -7.70 -32.61
N LEU A 207 -25.04 -6.42 -32.73
CA LEU A 207 -24.07 -5.33 -32.80
C LEU A 207 -23.26 -5.21 -31.50
N HIS A 208 -23.85 -5.60 -30.35
CA HIS A 208 -23.12 -5.69 -29.08
C HIS A 208 -22.03 -6.77 -29.10
N ASP A 209 -22.32 -7.95 -29.68
CA ASP A 209 -21.31 -9.00 -29.85
C ASP A 209 -20.14 -8.52 -30.72
N LEU A 210 -20.43 -7.80 -31.81
CA LEU A 210 -19.40 -7.22 -32.68
C LEU A 210 -18.51 -6.22 -31.93
N THR A 211 -19.11 -5.28 -31.21
CA THR A 211 -18.37 -4.20 -30.55
C THR A 211 -17.66 -4.62 -29.26
N SER A 212 -18.13 -5.68 -28.58
CA SER A 212 -17.52 -6.18 -27.34
C SER A 212 -16.45 -7.25 -27.58
N LYS A 213 -16.65 -8.18 -28.52
CA LYS A 213 -15.72 -9.29 -28.79
C LYS A 213 -14.73 -8.97 -29.90
N TYR A 214 -15.15 -8.15 -30.86
CA TYR A 214 -14.38 -7.81 -32.05
C TYR A 214 -14.20 -6.29 -32.18
N ALA A 215 -13.94 -5.64 -31.04
CA ALA A 215 -13.75 -4.20 -30.98
C ALA A 215 -12.74 -3.74 -32.06
N PRO A 216 -13.00 -2.60 -32.74
CA PRO A 216 -12.09 -2.03 -33.71
C PRO A 216 -10.68 -1.90 -33.14
N GLY A 217 -9.69 -2.49 -33.80
CA GLY A 217 -8.29 -2.23 -33.49
C GLY A 217 -7.91 -0.80 -33.92
N THR A 218 -7.24 -0.08 -33.05
CA THR A 218 -6.64 1.22 -33.40
C THR A 218 -5.33 0.99 -34.17
N THR A 219 -5.11 1.72 -35.26
CA THR A 219 -3.85 1.65 -36.02
C THR A 219 -2.74 2.50 -35.38
N TRP A 220 -3.03 3.25 -34.31
CA TRP A 220 -2.14 4.24 -33.70
C TRP A 220 -1.62 5.32 -34.67
N GLU A 221 -2.25 5.45 -35.84
CA GLU A 221 -1.94 6.47 -36.85
C GLU A 221 -2.59 7.81 -36.48
N GLU A 222 -2.17 8.89 -37.16
CA GLU A 222 -2.70 10.24 -36.93
C GLU A 222 -4.23 10.27 -36.96
N GLY A 223 -4.82 10.77 -35.87
CA GLY A 223 -6.27 10.94 -35.71
C GLY A 223 -6.97 9.85 -34.90
N TYR A 224 -6.28 8.77 -34.51
CA TYR A 224 -6.85 7.68 -33.71
C TYR A 224 -8.18 7.16 -34.29
N VAL A 225 -8.19 6.84 -35.58
CA VAL A 225 -9.37 6.34 -36.28
C VAL A 225 -9.17 4.88 -36.65
N ALA A 226 -9.96 4.00 -36.05
CA ALA A 226 -10.04 2.60 -36.42
C ALA A 226 -10.87 2.43 -37.70
N LYS A 227 -10.30 1.81 -38.72
CA LYS A 227 -10.98 1.47 -39.97
C LYS A 227 -10.88 -0.02 -40.24
N GLY A 228 -11.96 -0.62 -40.71
CA GLY A 228 -11.96 -2.05 -40.98
C GLY A 228 -13.31 -2.58 -41.41
N CYS A 229 -13.43 -3.90 -41.44
CA CYS A 229 -14.65 -4.57 -41.81
C CYS A 229 -14.85 -5.79 -40.92
N TRP A 230 -16.02 -5.88 -40.28
CA TRP A 230 -16.48 -7.14 -39.71
C TRP A 230 -17.03 -8.01 -40.82
N ILE A 231 -16.47 -9.21 -40.99
CA ILE A 231 -16.99 -10.23 -41.91
C ILE A 231 -18.04 -11.03 -41.14
N ILE A 232 -19.30 -10.93 -41.56
CA ILE A 232 -20.45 -11.46 -40.80
C ILE A 232 -21.16 -12.58 -41.58
N ASN A 233 -21.27 -12.44 -42.91
CA ASN A 233 -22.02 -13.34 -43.80
C ASN A 233 -23.42 -13.68 -43.24
N ALA A 234 -24.30 -12.68 -43.22
CA ALA A 234 -25.62 -12.75 -42.59
C ALA A 234 -26.65 -11.96 -43.38
N TYR A 235 -27.83 -11.77 -42.81
CA TYR A 235 -28.92 -10.98 -43.36
C TYR A 235 -29.22 -9.78 -42.47
N MET A 236 -29.47 -8.63 -43.10
CA MET A 236 -29.96 -7.42 -42.44
C MET A 236 -31.46 -7.30 -42.67
N LYS A 237 -32.23 -7.08 -41.61
CA LYS A 237 -33.67 -6.86 -41.70
C LYS A 237 -33.96 -5.39 -42.02
N ILE A 238 -34.65 -5.13 -43.14
CA ILE A 238 -35.19 -3.81 -43.49
C ILE A 238 -36.71 -3.99 -43.65
N GLU A 239 -37.49 -3.24 -42.87
CA GLU A 239 -38.92 -3.49 -42.69
C GLU A 239 -39.16 -4.97 -42.34
N GLU A 240 -39.96 -5.72 -43.10
CA GLU A 240 -40.25 -7.14 -42.87
C GLU A 240 -39.43 -8.10 -43.75
N LYS A 241 -38.40 -7.61 -44.45
CA LYS A 241 -37.60 -8.40 -45.40
C LYS A 241 -36.13 -8.51 -44.96
N PHE A 242 -35.49 -9.60 -45.36
CA PHE A 242 -34.11 -9.94 -45.02
C PHE A 242 -33.20 -9.86 -46.24
N TYR A 243 -32.13 -9.07 -46.15
CA TYR A 243 -31.22 -8.80 -47.25
C TYR A 243 -29.82 -9.31 -46.95
N GLU A 244 -29.31 -10.15 -47.84
CA GLU A 244 -28.02 -10.84 -47.66
C GLU A 244 -26.82 -9.87 -47.75
N MET A 245 -25.94 -9.93 -46.76
CA MET A 245 -24.74 -9.11 -46.65
C MET A 245 -23.50 -9.95 -46.29
N LYS A 246 -22.34 -9.51 -46.77
CA LYS A 246 -21.03 -10.11 -46.45
C LYS A 246 -20.45 -9.60 -45.14
N GLY A 247 -20.67 -8.33 -44.83
CA GLY A 247 -20.02 -7.69 -43.68
C GLY A 247 -20.41 -6.24 -43.50
N LEU A 248 -19.81 -5.62 -42.48
CA LEU A 248 -20.05 -4.24 -42.10
C LEU A 248 -18.72 -3.50 -42.03
N TYR A 249 -18.49 -2.58 -42.96
CA TYR A 249 -17.36 -1.66 -42.90
C TYR A 249 -17.60 -0.63 -41.80
N TYR A 250 -16.54 -0.25 -41.08
CA TYR A 250 -16.58 0.76 -40.03
C TYR A 250 -15.41 1.76 -40.16
N GLU A 251 -15.67 3.00 -39.75
CA GLU A 251 -14.68 4.06 -39.48
C GLU A 251 -15.07 4.72 -38.15
N ILE A 252 -14.28 4.49 -37.09
CA ILE A 252 -14.60 4.88 -35.71
C ILE A 252 -13.40 5.61 -35.12
N SER A 253 -13.58 6.85 -34.68
CA SER A 253 -12.57 7.62 -33.94
C SER A 253 -12.50 7.20 -32.48
N ASP A 254 -11.35 7.38 -31.83
CA ASP A 254 -11.21 7.18 -30.39
C ASP A 254 -11.55 8.47 -29.61
N LEU A 255 -12.18 8.29 -28.45
CA LEU A 255 -12.19 9.25 -27.36
C LEU A 255 -10.96 9.01 -26.48
N ILE A 256 -10.32 10.09 -26.03
CA ILE A 256 -9.20 10.02 -25.09
C ILE A 256 -9.73 10.32 -23.69
N GLY A 257 -9.89 9.27 -22.89
CA GLY A 257 -10.18 9.36 -21.46
C GLY A 257 -8.89 9.57 -20.68
N LYS A 258 -8.80 10.66 -19.91
CA LYS A 258 -7.69 10.88 -18.97
C LYS A 258 -8.13 10.55 -17.56
N GLN A 259 -7.32 9.80 -16.83
CA GLN A 259 -7.54 9.47 -15.43
C GLN A 259 -6.28 9.73 -14.62
N GLU A 260 -6.46 10.17 -13.39
CA GLU A 260 -5.37 10.34 -12.43
C GLU A 260 -5.59 9.35 -11.28
N ILE A 261 -4.58 8.54 -10.99
CA ILE A 261 -4.53 7.70 -9.80
C ILE A 261 -3.49 8.28 -8.87
N VAL A 262 -3.91 8.61 -7.65
CA VAL A 262 -3.05 9.14 -6.60
C VAL A 262 -2.87 8.10 -5.51
N ILE A 263 -1.62 7.71 -5.26
CA ILE A 263 -1.22 6.85 -4.16
C ILE A 263 -0.48 7.72 -3.14
N GLU A 264 -1.08 7.93 -1.97
CA GLU A 264 -0.49 8.70 -0.89
C GLU A 264 -0.29 7.81 0.34
N GLY A 265 0.89 7.90 0.95
CA GLY A 265 1.14 7.31 2.26
C GLY A 265 0.28 8.02 3.29
N GLY A 266 -0.82 7.40 3.71
CA GLY A 266 -1.77 8.04 4.61
C GLY A 266 -1.18 8.31 5.99
N GLY A 267 -1.47 9.48 6.56
CA GLY A 267 -1.15 9.82 7.96
C GLY A 267 0.00 10.82 8.09
N LYS A 268 0.08 11.48 9.25
CA LYS A 268 1.17 12.38 9.61
C LYS A 268 2.31 11.56 10.21
N PRO A 269 3.57 11.65 9.73
CA PRO A 269 4.70 11.05 10.41
C PRO A 269 4.78 11.52 11.87
N CYS A 270 4.93 10.57 12.79
CA CYS A 270 4.98 10.83 14.22
C CYS A 270 6.27 10.33 14.85
N ILE A 271 6.68 9.10 14.53
CA ILE A 271 7.86 8.46 15.10
C ILE A 271 8.84 8.14 13.98
N TYR A 272 10.10 8.49 14.20
CA TYR A 272 11.23 8.02 13.44
C TYR A 272 11.90 6.87 14.18
N ILE A 273 12.11 5.75 13.48
CA ILE A 273 12.85 4.59 13.99
C ILE A 273 14.06 4.30 13.11
N LYS A 274 15.24 4.23 13.73
CA LYS A 274 16.49 3.91 13.06
C LYS A 274 17.33 2.94 13.88
N SER A 275 17.76 1.82 13.28
CA SER A 275 18.79 0.98 13.88
C SER A 275 20.19 1.59 13.67
N HIS A 276 21.10 1.33 14.59
CA HIS A 276 22.49 1.79 14.44
C HIS A 276 23.22 1.12 13.27
N THR A 277 22.81 -0.09 12.88
CA THR A 277 23.27 -0.80 11.67
C THR A 277 22.79 -0.13 10.36
N GLY A 278 21.71 0.64 10.43
CA GLY A 278 21.08 1.31 9.29
C GLY A 278 20.09 0.43 8.51
N GLU A 279 19.92 -0.83 8.86
CA GLU A 279 18.97 -1.76 8.24
C GLU A 279 17.51 -1.32 8.43
N ILE A 280 17.22 -0.73 9.58
CA ILE A 280 15.91 -0.16 9.89
C ILE A 280 16.01 1.36 9.82
N ASN A 281 15.18 1.98 8.98
CA ASN A 281 15.13 3.42 8.78
C ASN A 281 13.72 3.84 8.30
N LYS A 282 12.75 3.90 9.21
CA LYS A 282 11.33 4.09 8.89
C LYS A 282 10.72 5.28 9.62
N LEU A 283 9.66 5.81 9.03
CA LEU A 283 8.71 6.70 9.68
C LEU A 283 7.44 5.93 9.96
N ILE A 284 6.92 6.06 11.17
CA ILE A 284 5.63 5.50 11.59
C ILE A 284 4.66 6.66 11.73
N THR A 285 3.49 6.51 11.11
CA THR A 285 2.47 7.57 11.07
C THR A 285 1.53 7.51 12.26
N ASP A 286 0.80 8.60 12.50
CA ASP A 286 -0.29 8.65 13.46
C ASP A 286 -1.37 7.59 13.16
N LYS A 287 -1.68 7.36 11.89
CA LYS A 287 -2.63 6.33 11.45
C LYS A 287 -2.16 4.93 11.81
N ASP A 288 -0.87 4.66 11.75
CA ASP A 288 -0.32 3.36 12.12
C ASP A 288 -0.35 3.16 13.62
N LEU A 289 0.09 4.15 14.40
CA LEU A 289 0.08 4.10 15.86
C LEU A 289 -1.34 3.97 16.44
N LYS A 290 -2.33 4.67 15.87
CA LYS A 290 -3.73 4.59 16.33
C LYS A 290 -4.38 3.21 16.14
N LYS A 291 -3.83 2.35 15.26
CA LYS A 291 -4.27 0.96 15.11
C LYS A 291 -3.88 0.12 16.32
N VAL A 292 -2.78 0.48 16.99
CA VAL A 292 -2.25 -0.21 18.14
C VAL A 292 -3.08 0.10 19.39
N LYS A 293 -3.37 -0.93 20.19
CA LYS A 293 -4.04 -0.83 21.49
C LYS A 293 -3.18 -1.43 22.58
N PHE A 294 -3.34 -0.90 23.78
CA PHE A 294 -2.62 -1.35 24.96
C PHE A 294 -3.59 -1.95 25.96
N ASN A 295 -3.34 -3.19 26.38
CA ASN A 295 -4.20 -3.89 27.33
C ASN A 295 -3.36 -4.78 28.26
N ASN A 296 -3.37 -4.48 29.56
CA ASN A 296 -2.75 -5.30 30.61
C ASN A 296 -1.30 -5.74 30.30
N GLY A 297 -0.47 -4.82 29.81
CA GLY A 297 0.93 -5.12 29.49
C GLY A 297 1.14 -5.81 28.14
N LYS A 298 0.10 -5.91 27.30
CA LYS A 298 0.17 -6.43 25.93
C LYS A 298 -0.22 -5.41 24.89
N ILE A 299 0.37 -5.54 23.71
CA ILE A 299 0.03 -4.77 22.53
C ILE A 299 -0.90 -5.58 21.64
N ILE A 300 -2.06 -5.02 21.30
CA ILE A 300 -3.13 -5.62 20.48
C ILE A 300 -3.32 -4.78 19.21
#